data_AF-A0A7W1G0D7-F1
#
_entry.id   AF-A0A7W1G0D7-F1
#
_cell.length_a   1.000
_cell.length_b   1.000
_cell.length_c   1.000
_cell.angle_alpha   90.00
_cell.angle_beta   90.00
_cell.angle_gamma   90.00
#
_symmetry.space_group_name_H-M   'P 1'
#
loop_
_entity.id
_entity.type
_entity.pdbx_description
1 polymer ?
#
loop_
_entity_poly.entity_id
_entity_poly.type
_entity_poly.pdbx_seq_one_letter_code
_entity_poly.pdbx_strand_id
1 'polypeptide(L)' 'MSINFKKAVAEDLPAIAELANRIWRKHYPDIITVEQIEYMLKNMYSPVNLLQQMNEGHQYT' A
#
# COMPACT_ATOMS: atom_id res chain seq x y z
N MET A 1 13.37 23.03 -0.91
CA MET A 1 13.14 21.60 -1.18
C MET A 1 11.81 21.52 -1.91
N SER A 2 11.78 21.02 -3.13
CA SER A 2 10.57 21.00 -3.97
C SER A 2 10.01 19.58 -3.98
N ILE A 3 8.74 19.40 -3.64
CA ILE A 3 8.06 18.11 -3.69
C ILE A 3 7.35 18.01 -5.04
N ASN A 4 7.58 16.92 -5.76
CA ASN A 4 6.89 16.62 -7.02
C ASN A 4 6.13 15.31 -6.87
N PHE A 5 4.89 15.31 -7.35
CA PHE A 5 4.01 14.15 -7.37
C PHE A 5 4.03 13.52 -8.76
N LYS A 6 4.10 12.19 -8.84
CA LYS A 6 4.04 11.45 -10.11
C LYS A 6 3.03 10.32 -9.97
N LYS A 7 2.24 10.06 -11.02
CA LYS A 7 1.41 8.86 -11.04
C LYS A 7 2.31 7.63 -10.99
N ALA A 8 2.02 6.72 -10.07
CA ALA A 8 2.78 5.49 -9.93
C ALA A 8 2.51 4.54 -11.11
N VAL A 9 3.53 3.79 -11.49
CA VAL A 9 3.49 2.71 -12.49
C VAL A 9 3.73 1.36 -11.84
N ALA A 10 3.65 0.28 -12.62
CA ALA A 10 3.81 -1.09 -12.10
C ALA A 10 5.15 -1.30 -11.37
N GLU A 11 6.23 -0.65 -11.81
CA GLU A 11 7.53 -0.73 -11.13
C GLU A 11 7.55 -0.05 -9.75
N ASP A 12 6.62 0.86 -9.46
CA ASP A 12 6.51 1.55 -8.17
C ASP A 12 5.74 0.72 -7.12
N LEU A 13 5.03 -0.34 -7.51
CA LEU A 13 4.19 -1.14 -6.61
C LEU A 13 4.92 -1.76 -5.41
N PRO A 14 6.17 -2.26 -5.53
CA PRO A 14 6.92 -2.73 -4.37
C PRO A 14 7.15 -1.64 -3.33
N ALA A 15 7.40 -0.40 -3.75
CA ALA A 15 7.59 0.73 -2.84
C ALA A 15 6.28 1.11 -2.13
N ILE A 16 5.16 1.10 -2.85
CA ILE A 16 3.83 1.32 -2.25
C ILE A 16 3.52 0.25 -1.21
N ALA A 17 3.78 -1.03 -1.53
CA ALA A 17 3.60 -2.13 -0.61
C ALA A 17 4.46 -1.97 0.65
N GLU A 18 5.75 -1.63 0.50
CA GLU A 18 6.65 -1.41 1.64
C GLU A 18 6.16 -0.26 2.53
N LEU A 19 5.76 0.87 1.94
CA LEU A 19 5.24 2.02 2.66
C LEU A 19 3.97 1.66 3.43
N ALA A 20 3.01 0.97 2.80
CA ALA A 20 1.82 0.49 3.47
C ALA A 20 2.16 -0.43 4.65
N ASN A 21 3.07 -1.40 4.45
CA ASN A 21 3.54 -2.30 5.50
C ASN A 21 4.12 -1.56 6.71
N ARG A 22 4.90 -0.50 6.48
CA ARG A 22 5.51 0.33 7.53
C ARG A 22 4.49 1.22 8.23
N ILE A 23 3.62 1.88 7.48
CA ILE A 23 2.61 2.80 8.00
C ILE A 23 1.60 2.04 8.86
N TRP A 24 1.05 0.93 8.34
CA TRP A 24 0.04 0.15 9.03
C TRP A 24 0.55 -0.42 10.35
N ARG A 25 1.70 -1.11 10.33
CA ARG A 25 2.28 -1.69 11.55
C ARG A 25 2.69 -0.65 12.59
N LYS A 26 2.96 0.59 12.17
CA LYS A 26 3.32 1.68 13.10
C LYS A 26 2.12 2.36 13.74
N HIS A 27 1.01 2.51 13.01
CA HIS A 27 -0.07 3.41 13.41
C HIS A 27 -1.40 2.74 13.73
N TYR A 28 -1.59 1.48 13.33
CA TYR A 28 -2.84 0.74 13.52
C TYR A 28 -2.88 -0.26 14.70
N PRO A 29 -1.77 -0.65 15.38
CA PRO A 29 -1.86 -1.60 16.52
C PRO A 29 -2.74 -1.16 17.68
N ASP A 30 -2.95 0.16 17.87
CA ASP A 30 -3.82 0.69 18.92
C ASP A 30 -5.31 0.71 18.50
N ILE A 31 -5.62 0.35 17.24
CA ILE A 31 -6.97 0.39 16.65
C ILE A 31 -7.49 -1.01 16.33
N ILE A 32 -6.62 -1.89 15.82
CA ILE A 32 -6.95 -3.26 15.39
C ILE A 32 -5.81 -4.22 15.76
N THR A 33 -6.11 -5.52 15.82
CA THR A 33 -5.09 -6.53 16.18
C THR A 33 -4.02 -6.68 15.10
N VAL A 34 -2.87 -7.23 15.47
CA VAL A 34 -1.78 -7.53 14.52
C VAL A 34 -2.27 -8.47 13.42
N GLU A 35 -3.07 -9.49 13.75
CA GLU A 35 -3.63 -10.41 12.76
C GLU A 35 -4.55 -9.69 11.76
N GLN A 36 -5.34 -8.72 12.23
CA GLN A 36 -6.15 -7.88 11.35
C GLN A 36 -5.27 -7.00 10.45
N ILE A 37 -4.17 -6.43 10.96
CA ILE A 37 -3.21 -5.68 10.16
C ILE A 37 -2.58 -6.56 9.08
N GLU A 38 -2.11 -7.76 9.43
CA GLU A 38 -1.53 -8.71 8.47
C GLU A 38 -2.56 -9.13 7.40
N TYR A 39 -3.81 -9.35 7.80
CA TYR A 39 -4.90 -9.62 6.87
C TYR A 39 -5.09 -8.47 5.88
N MET A 40 -5.14 -7.22 6.36
CA MET A 40 -5.33 -6.05 5.50
C MET A 40 -4.16 -5.87 4.53
N LEU A 41 -2.92 -5.97 5.02
CA LEU A 41 -1.72 -5.85 4.21
C LEU A 41 -1.64 -6.93 3.12
N LYS A 42 -1.97 -8.18 3.45
CA LYS A 42 -1.99 -9.28 2.48
C LYS A 42 -3.07 -9.08 1.40
N ASN A 43 -4.28 -8.70 1.79
CA ASN A 43 -5.41 -8.64 0.86
C ASN A 43 -5.49 -7.34 0.06
N MET A 44 -4.91 -6.24 0.54
CA MET A 44 -5.01 -4.93 -0.13
C MET A 44 -3.68 -4.43 -0.71
N TYR A 45 -2.56 -4.71 -0.07
CA TYR A 45 -1.26 -4.09 -0.37
C TYR A 45 -0.19 -5.09 -0.83
N SER A 46 -0.59 -6.29 -1.25
CA SER A 46 0.31 -7.17 -2.01
C SER A 46 0.55 -6.58 -3.40
N PRO A 47 1.74 -6.74 -4.03
CA PRO A 47 2.00 -6.22 -5.38
C PRO A 47 0.96 -6.70 -6.42
N VAL A 48 0.48 -7.93 -6.28
CA VAL A 48 -0.56 -8.50 -7.16
C VAL A 48 -1.89 -7.77 -6.99
N ASN A 49 -2.33 -7.52 -5.75
CA ASN A 49 -3.58 -6.82 -5.49
C ASN A 49 -3.49 -5.33 -5.88
N LEU A 50 -2.34 -4.69 -5.67
CA LEU A 50 -2.12 -3.31 -6.10
C LEU A 50 -2.18 -3.18 -7.63
N LEU A 51 -1.59 -4.13 -8.36
CA LEU A 51 -1.68 -4.17 -9.82
C LEU A 51 -3.13 -4.40 -10.27
N GLN A 52 -3.85 -5.31 -9.62
CA GLN A 52 -5.26 -5.55 -9.92
C GLN A 52 -6.10 -4.29 -9.69
N GLN A 53 -5.90 -3.57 -8.59
CA GLN A 53 -6.58 -2.31 -8.31
C GLN A 53 -6.27 -1.25 -9.38
N MET A 54 -5.02 -1.16 -9.86
CA MET A 54 -4.65 -0.29 -10.97
C MET A 54 -5.41 -0.65 -12.26
N ASN A 55 -5.55 -1.94 -12.56
CA ASN A 55 -6.31 -2.43 -13.71
C ASN A 55 -7.82 -2.14 -13.56
N GLU A 56 -8.34 -2.10 -12.34
CA GLU A 56 -9.71 -1.71 -11.99
C GLU A 56 -9.92 -0.19 -11.95
N GLY A 57 -8.87 0.60 -12.22
CA GLY A 57 -8.94 2.06 -12.36
C GLY A 57 -8.46 2.85 -11.14
N HIS A 58 -7.99 2.20 -10.06
CA HIS A 58 -7.34 2.90 -8.96
C HIS A 58 -6.05 3.57 -9.42
N GLN A 59 -5.78 4.76 -8.88
CA GLN A 59 -4.57 5.53 -9.20
C GLN A 59 -3.80 5.82 -7.92
N TYR A 60 -2.49 5.64 -8.00
CA TYR A 60 -1.53 5.90 -6.92
C TYR A 60 -0.61 7.06 -7.33
N THR A 61 -0.17 7.87 -6.37
CA THR A 61 0.68 9.06 -6.59
C THR A 61 1.55 9.35 -5.38
#